data_AF-A0A5C4Y5C6-F1
#
_entry.id   AF-A0A5C4Y5C6-F1
#
_cell.length_a   1.000
_cell.length_b   1.000
_cell.length_c   1.000
_cell.angle_alpha   90.00
_cell.angle_beta   90.00
_cell.angle_gamma   90.00
#
_symmetry.space_group_name_H-M   'P 1'
#
loop_
_entity.id
_entity.type
_entity.pdbx_description
1 polymer ?
#
loop_
_entity_poly.entity_id
_entity_poly.type
_entity_poly.pdbx_seq_one_letter_code
_entity_poly.pdbx_strand_id
1 'polypeptide(L)'
;MTTENRAAPLEVLQSLLAEATPAERHYLEGQVLKYARRAQSGADQAGEQPPTSAALKASADRGYQGLYWYRFELNKPDVDPYWTTFLTQQIDRYERQLGQLVSDLAAQGLAYTAPAFDPASLAQSEQLEATRDELRALRQLQTMTMAWQERHPSHSGAAQSLQKLEWQIITLESRLAGLSGEATR
;
A
#
# COMPACT_ATOMS: atom_id res chain seq x y z
N MET A 1 6.09 24.41 -1.37
CA MET A 1 6.67 23.44 -0.41
C MET A 1 8.18 23.48 -0.57
N THR A 2 8.87 24.06 0.40
CA THR A 2 10.32 24.28 0.38
C THR A 2 11.08 22.97 0.66
N THR A 3 12.19 22.77 -0.04
CA THR A 3 13.12 21.62 0.08
C THR A 3 13.60 21.37 1.50
N GLU A 4 13.62 22.40 2.36
CA GLU A 4 13.96 22.32 3.79
C GLU A 4 13.09 21.32 4.57
N ASN A 5 11.81 21.15 4.21
CA ASN A 5 10.91 20.26 4.95
C ASN A 5 11.05 18.77 4.55
N ARG A 6 11.85 18.46 3.50
CA ARG A 6 12.13 17.09 3.05
C ARG A 6 13.39 16.50 3.69
N ALA A 7 14.29 17.33 4.22
CA ALA A 7 15.58 16.90 4.79
C ALA A 7 15.47 16.54 6.29
N ALA A 8 14.59 17.23 7.04
CA ALA A 8 14.41 17.01 8.48
C ALA A 8 14.09 15.55 8.88
N PRO A 9 13.27 14.77 8.14
CA PRO A 9 13.04 13.37 8.46
C PRO A 9 14.30 12.49 8.29
N LEU A 10 15.19 12.81 7.35
CA LEU A 10 16.42 12.05 7.11
C LEU A 10 17.48 12.32 8.18
N GLU A 11 17.61 13.57 8.64
CA GLU A 11 18.53 13.93 9.73
C GLU A 11 18.11 13.29 11.06
N VAL A 12 16.81 13.26 11.37
CA VAL A 12 16.28 12.56 12.55
C VAL A 12 16.56 11.06 12.46
N LEU A 13 16.31 10.43 11.30
CA LEU A 13 16.62 9.01 11.10
C LEU A 13 18.12 8.70 11.24
N GLN A 14 19.00 9.59 10.77
CA GLN A 14 20.44 9.45 10.92
C GLN A 14 20.89 9.54 12.38
N SER A 15 20.30 10.44 13.17
CA SER A 15 20.58 10.53 14.61
C SER A 15 20.16 9.27 15.37
N LEU A 16 19.01 8.69 15.02
CA LEU A 16 18.49 7.45 15.63
C LEU A 16 19.36 6.23 15.31
N LEU A 17 20.03 6.20 14.15
CA LEU A 17 20.91 5.08 13.76
C LEU A 17 22.13 4.93 14.67
N ALA A 18 22.61 6.02 15.29
CA ALA A 18 23.79 6.00 16.14
C ALA A 18 23.59 5.17 17.43
N GLU A 19 22.38 5.16 17.95
CA GLU A 19 21.99 4.47 19.19
C GLU A 19 21.10 3.24 18.95
N ALA A 20 20.84 2.92 17.68
CA ALA A 20 20.01 1.81 17.27
C ALA A 20 20.69 0.47 17.61
N THR A 21 19.91 -0.41 18.21
CA THR A 21 20.22 -1.84 18.29
C THR A 21 20.34 -2.44 16.88
N PRO A 22 21.00 -3.61 16.71
CA PRO A 22 21.10 -4.27 15.41
C PRO A 22 19.74 -4.44 14.70
N ALA A 23 18.68 -4.83 15.41
CA ALA A 23 17.34 -4.97 14.84
C ALA A 23 16.73 -3.62 14.40
N GLU A 24 16.85 -2.58 15.24
CA GLU A 24 16.39 -1.22 14.92
C GLU A 24 17.13 -0.63 13.71
N ARG A 25 18.44 -0.90 13.61
CA ARG A 25 19.28 -0.40 12.52
C ARG A 25 18.79 -0.87 11.16
N HIS A 26 18.52 -2.17 11.02
CA HIS A 26 18.00 -2.74 9.76
C HIS A 26 16.67 -2.08 9.34
N TYR A 27 15.77 -1.86 10.30
CA TYR A 27 14.50 -1.17 10.05
C TYR A 27 14.70 0.30 9.63
N LEU A 28 15.55 1.03 10.35
CA LEU A 28 15.81 2.45 10.12
C LEU A 28 16.50 2.68 8.76
N GLU A 29 17.46 1.84 8.38
CA GLU A 29 18.11 1.87 7.06
C GLU A 29 17.08 1.70 5.93
N GLY A 30 16.11 0.80 6.09
CA GLY A 30 15.01 0.63 5.14
C GLY A 30 14.14 1.88 4.99
N GLN A 31 13.87 2.59 6.10
CA GLN A 31 13.12 3.86 6.04
C GLN A 31 13.92 4.97 5.36
N VAL A 32 15.22 5.09 5.64
CA VAL A 32 16.12 6.06 4.99
C VAL A 32 16.09 5.88 3.47
N LEU A 33 16.22 4.65 2.98
CA LEU A 33 16.15 4.35 1.54
C LEU A 33 14.79 4.72 0.92
N LYS A 34 13.68 4.45 1.63
CA LYS A 34 12.33 4.80 1.17
C LYS A 34 12.15 6.31 1.03
N TYR A 35 12.59 7.09 2.02
CA TYR A 35 12.49 8.55 1.97
C TYR A 35 13.44 9.16 0.92
N ALA A 36 14.64 8.61 0.77
CA ALA A 36 15.58 9.01 -0.29
C ALA A 36 14.98 8.82 -1.69
N ARG A 37 14.36 7.66 -1.97
CA ARG A 37 13.68 7.39 -3.25
C ARG A 37 12.51 8.34 -3.50
N ARG A 38 11.70 8.62 -2.48
CA ARG A 38 10.57 9.57 -2.59
C ARG A 38 11.05 10.99 -2.91
N ALA A 39 12.16 11.42 -2.32
CA ALA A 39 12.76 12.71 -2.60
C ALA A 39 13.26 12.81 -4.05
N GLN A 40 13.80 11.74 -4.62
CA GLN A 40 14.21 11.65 -6.03
C GLN A 40 13.02 11.62 -7.01
N SER A 41 11.98 10.83 -6.72
CA SER A 41 10.82 10.69 -7.61
C SER A 41 10.03 11.98 -7.85
N GLY A 42 10.17 12.99 -6.97
CA GLY A 42 9.55 14.31 -7.17
C GLY A 42 10.27 15.20 -8.19
N ALA A 43 11.47 14.82 -8.65
CA ALA A 43 12.27 15.59 -9.61
C ALA A 43 12.09 15.09 -11.07
N ASP A 44 11.66 13.84 -11.26
CA ASP A 44 11.63 13.19 -12.59
C ASP A 44 10.30 13.34 -13.35
N GLN A 45 9.28 13.98 -12.77
CA GLN A 45 7.95 14.16 -13.41
C GLN A 45 7.88 15.28 -14.48
N ALA A 46 8.98 15.99 -14.75
CA ALA A 46 8.97 17.17 -15.61
C ALA A 46 9.10 16.89 -17.12
N GLY A 47 9.13 15.62 -17.56
CA GLY A 47 9.39 15.23 -18.94
C GLY A 47 8.39 14.26 -19.57
N GLU A 48 7.19 14.09 -19.00
CA GLU A 48 6.23 13.10 -19.52
C GLU A 48 5.61 13.55 -20.85
N GLN A 49 5.92 12.79 -21.90
CA GLN A 49 5.16 12.80 -23.16
C GLN A 49 3.66 12.64 -22.87
N PRO A 50 2.77 13.20 -23.71
CA PRO A 50 1.34 12.97 -23.55
C PRO A 50 1.06 11.46 -23.48
N PRO A 51 0.23 11.00 -22.52
CA PRO A 51 0.05 9.58 -22.25
C PRO A 51 -0.45 8.87 -23.50
N THR A 52 0.15 7.72 -23.81
CA THR A 52 -0.28 6.88 -24.93
C THR A 52 -1.72 6.39 -24.71
N SER A 53 -2.43 6.05 -25.78
CA SER A 53 -3.77 5.46 -25.71
C SER A 53 -3.84 4.23 -24.81
N ALA A 54 -2.81 3.38 -24.82
CA ALA A 54 -2.70 2.24 -23.92
C ALA A 54 -2.58 2.65 -22.44
N ALA A 55 -1.80 3.70 -22.14
CA ALA A 55 -1.66 4.24 -20.80
C ALA A 55 -2.97 4.87 -20.30
N LEU A 56 -3.69 5.58 -21.17
CA LEU A 56 -5.01 6.13 -20.88
C LEU A 56 -6.05 5.03 -20.62
N LYS A 57 -6.07 3.97 -21.45
CA LYS A 57 -6.94 2.81 -21.23
C LYS A 57 -6.65 2.12 -19.90
N ALA A 58 -5.38 1.85 -19.60
CA ALA A 58 -4.98 1.25 -18.33
C ALA A 58 -5.28 2.16 -17.12
N SER A 59 -5.25 3.48 -17.30
CA SER A 59 -5.68 4.44 -16.28
C SER A 59 -7.20 4.38 -16.07
N ALA A 60 -7.97 4.34 -17.16
CA ALA A 60 -9.43 4.20 -17.11
C ALA A 60 -9.84 2.87 -16.45
N ASP A 61 -9.21 1.76 -16.81
CA ASP A 61 -9.48 0.43 -16.21
C ASP A 61 -9.25 0.46 -14.69
N ARG A 62 -8.12 1.04 -14.24
CA ARG A 62 -7.83 1.24 -12.81
C ARG A 62 -8.83 2.17 -12.14
N GLY A 63 -9.27 3.22 -12.83
CA GLY A 63 -10.29 4.14 -12.33
C GLY A 63 -11.63 3.43 -12.11
N TYR A 64 -12.07 2.59 -13.06
CA TYR A 64 -13.30 1.80 -12.91
C TYR A 64 -13.19 0.78 -11.78
N GLN A 65 -12.05 0.11 -11.62
CA GLN A 65 -11.80 -0.77 -10.47
C GLN A 65 -11.91 -0.02 -9.13
N GLY A 66 -11.31 1.18 -9.04
CA GLY A 66 -11.44 2.03 -7.86
C GLY A 66 -12.88 2.45 -7.59
N LEU A 67 -13.62 2.86 -8.62
CA LEU A 67 -15.04 3.20 -8.54
C LEU A 67 -15.88 2.02 -8.02
N TYR A 68 -15.61 0.82 -8.53
CA TYR A 68 -16.26 -0.41 -8.08
C TYR A 68 -15.96 -0.74 -6.63
N TRP A 69 -14.73 -0.53 -6.17
CA TRP A 69 -14.39 -0.69 -4.76
C TRP A 69 -15.19 0.26 -3.87
N TYR A 70 -15.23 1.56 -4.19
CA TYR A 70 -16.01 2.52 -3.38
C TYR A 70 -17.51 2.20 -3.34
N ARG A 71 -18.08 1.77 -4.48
CA ARG A 71 -19.49 1.35 -4.55
C ARG A 71 -19.73 0.06 -3.77
N PHE A 72 -18.78 -0.87 -3.78
CA PHE A 72 -18.84 -2.09 -2.98
C PHE A 72 -18.81 -1.76 -1.48
N GLU A 73 -17.85 -0.94 -1.05
CA GLU A 73 -17.74 -0.47 0.34
C GLU A 73 -19.03 0.21 0.79
N LEU A 74 -19.56 1.14 0.01
CA LEU A 74 -20.78 1.88 0.35
C LEU A 74 -22.02 0.98 0.52
N ASN A 75 -22.05 -0.17 -0.15
CA ASN A 75 -23.14 -1.13 -0.07
C ASN A 75 -22.99 -2.13 1.09
N LYS A 76 -21.92 -2.07 1.89
CA LYS A 76 -21.78 -2.91 3.08
C LYS A 76 -22.84 -2.49 4.13
N PRO A 77 -23.48 -3.45 4.82
CA PRO A 77 -24.63 -3.17 5.69
C PRO A 77 -24.26 -2.39 6.96
N ASP A 78 -22.98 -2.31 7.31
CA ASP A 78 -22.42 -1.77 8.55
C ASP A 78 -21.52 -0.53 8.32
N VAL A 79 -21.63 0.12 7.16
CA VAL A 79 -20.90 1.36 6.87
C VAL A 79 -21.31 2.47 7.84
N ASP A 80 -20.32 3.02 8.54
CA ASP A 80 -20.52 4.20 9.40
C ASP A 80 -21.03 5.40 8.58
N PRO A 81 -22.06 6.14 9.04
CA PRO A 81 -22.57 7.33 8.39
C PRO A 81 -21.49 8.39 8.04
N TYR A 82 -20.43 8.50 8.84
CA TYR A 82 -19.30 9.38 8.57
C TYR A 82 -18.56 8.95 7.30
N TRP A 83 -18.35 7.65 7.13
CA TRP A 83 -17.71 7.08 5.95
C TRP A 83 -18.62 7.14 4.72
N THR A 84 -19.95 7.03 4.87
CA THR A 84 -20.90 7.18 3.75
C THR A 84 -20.68 8.47 2.97
N THR A 85 -20.60 9.61 3.67
CA THR A 85 -20.40 10.91 3.01
C THR A 85 -19.07 10.97 2.25
N PHE A 86 -18.00 10.47 2.87
CA PHE A 86 -16.69 10.39 2.24
C PHE A 86 -16.70 9.49 0.98
N LEU A 87 -17.29 8.30 1.08
CA LEU A 87 -17.38 7.33 -0.02
C LEU A 87 -18.18 7.89 -1.20
N THR A 88 -19.33 8.54 -0.93
CA THR A 88 -20.11 9.22 -1.98
C THR A 88 -19.29 10.31 -2.68
N GLN A 89 -18.57 11.15 -1.93
CA GLN A 89 -17.71 12.18 -2.52
C GLN A 89 -16.57 11.58 -3.37
N GLN A 90 -16.00 10.44 -2.97
CA GLN A 90 -15.00 9.75 -3.77
C GLN A 90 -15.62 9.17 -5.05
N ILE A 91 -16.81 8.58 -4.99
CA ILE A 91 -17.55 8.09 -6.16
C ILE A 91 -17.76 9.23 -7.16
N ASP A 92 -18.31 10.36 -6.72
CA ASP A 92 -18.56 11.54 -7.59
C ASP A 92 -17.26 12.10 -8.21
N ARG A 93 -16.15 12.02 -7.49
CA ARG A 93 -14.84 12.42 -8.01
C ARG A 93 -14.35 11.44 -9.09
N TYR A 94 -14.42 10.14 -8.82
CA TYR A 94 -13.97 9.11 -9.76
C TYR A 94 -14.81 9.13 -11.04
N GLU A 95 -16.13 9.27 -10.94
CA GLU A 95 -17.02 9.35 -12.10
C GLU A 95 -16.67 10.55 -13.00
N ARG A 96 -16.41 11.72 -12.42
CA ARG A 96 -15.96 12.89 -13.19
C ARG A 96 -14.61 12.67 -13.86
N GLN A 97 -13.64 12.11 -13.15
CA GLN A 97 -12.31 11.83 -13.70
C GLN A 97 -12.35 10.77 -14.80
N LEU A 98 -13.15 9.72 -14.63
CA LEU A 98 -13.37 8.69 -15.64
C LEU A 98 -14.11 9.24 -16.86
N GLY A 99 -15.11 10.11 -16.66
CA GLY A 99 -15.79 10.79 -17.76
C GLY A 99 -14.82 11.59 -18.62
N GLN A 100 -13.88 12.31 -17.99
CA GLN A 100 -12.81 13.01 -18.72
C GLN A 100 -11.90 12.04 -19.48
N LEU A 101 -11.40 10.98 -18.83
CA LEU A 101 -10.52 9.99 -19.46
C LEU A 101 -11.18 9.29 -20.66
N VAL A 102 -12.46 8.93 -20.53
CA VAL A 102 -13.22 8.30 -21.62
C VAL A 102 -13.46 9.30 -22.76
N SER A 103 -13.71 10.57 -22.46
CA SER A 103 -13.80 11.63 -23.47
C SER A 103 -12.47 11.82 -24.21
N ASP A 104 -11.34 11.78 -23.48
CA ASP A 104 -10.00 11.90 -24.07
C ASP A 104 -9.66 10.70 -24.98
N LEU A 105 -10.04 9.49 -24.58
CA LEU A 105 -9.94 8.28 -25.40
C LEU A 105 -10.82 8.37 -26.65
N ALA A 106 -12.05 8.86 -26.52
CA ALA A 106 -12.96 9.06 -27.64
C ALA A 106 -12.44 10.11 -28.63
N ALA A 107 -11.83 11.20 -28.14
CA ALA A 107 -11.18 12.21 -28.98
C ALA A 107 -9.99 11.65 -29.78
N GLN A 108 -9.36 10.57 -29.30
CA GLN A 108 -8.34 9.81 -30.03
C GLN A 108 -8.93 8.75 -30.99
N GLY A 109 -10.25 8.71 -31.15
CA GLY A 109 -10.95 7.75 -32.02
C GLY A 109 -11.07 6.34 -31.44
N LEU A 110 -10.87 6.18 -30.14
CA LEU A 110 -10.92 4.87 -29.47
C LEU A 110 -12.23 4.71 -28.71
N ALA A 111 -13.03 3.73 -29.11
CA ALA A 111 -14.16 3.27 -28.31
C ALA A 111 -13.63 2.55 -27.06
N TYR A 112 -14.01 3.05 -25.89
CA TYR A 112 -13.67 2.44 -24.60
C TYR A 112 -14.88 1.76 -23.99
N THR A 113 -14.71 0.52 -23.56
CA THR A 113 -15.72 -0.24 -22.82
C THR A 113 -15.19 -0.49 -21.41
N ALA A 114 -15.95 -0.08 -20.40
CA ALA A 114 -15.59 -0.28 -19.01
C ALA A 114 -15.48 -1.78 -18.68
N PRO A 115 -14.52 -2.20 -17.81
CA PRO A 115 -14.45 -3.56 -17.33
C PRO A 115 -15.71 -3.93 -16.54
N ALA A 116 -16.14 -5.19 -16.60
CA ALA A 116 -17.28 -5.64 -15.80
C ALA A 116 -16.96 -5.61 -14.29
N PHE A 117 -17.98 -5.34 -13.47
CA PHE A 117 -17.87 -5.48 -12.03
C PHE A 117 -17.78 -6.97 -11.67
N ASP A 118 -16.71 -7.35 -10.99
CA ASP A 118 -16.51 -8.69 -10.45
C ASP A 118 -16.38 -8.63 -8.92
N PRO A 119 -17.45 -8.94 -8.16
CA PRO A 119 -17.41 -8.91 -6.70
C PRO A 119 -16.46 -9.97 -6.13
N ALA A 120 -16.25 -11.09 -6.83
CA ALA A 120 -15.33 -12.13 -6.36
C ALA A 120 -13.88 -11.66 -6.42
N SER A 121 -13.50 -10.97 -7.51
CA SER A 121 -12.17 -10.38 -7.66
C SER A 121 -11.89 -9.28 -6.62
N LEU A 122 -12.90 -8.46 -6.28
CA LEU A 122 -12.76 -7.46 -5.22
C LEU A 122 -12.59 -8.11 -3.83
N ALA A 123 -13.42 -9.09 -3.49
CA ALA A 123 -13.29 -9.80 -2.21
C ALA A 123 -11.93 -10.51 -2.09
N GLN A 124 -11.42 -11.10 -3.17
CA GLN A 124 -10.08 -11.68 -3.21
C GLN A 124 -8.99 -10.61 -3.00
N SER A 125 -9.15 -9.45 -3.63
CA SER A 125 -8.20 -8.33 -3.49
C SER A 125 -8.20 -7.75 -2.07
N GLU A 126 -9.37 -7.59 -1.44
CA GLU A 126 -9.50 -7.21 -0.03
C GLU A 126 -8.82 -8.21 0.89
N GLN A 127 -9.03 -9.51 0.66
CA GLN A 127 -8.41 -10.56 1.46
C GLN A 127 -6.88 -10.56 1.29
N LEU A 128 -6.38 -10.35 0.07
CA LEU A 128 -4.96 -10.20 -0.21
C LEU A 128 -4.37 -9.00 0.55
N GLU A 129 -5.03 -7.85 0.50
CA GLU A 129 -4.53 -6.65 1.17
C GLU A 129 -4.58 -6.78 2.69
N ALA A 130 -5.67 -7.32 3.25
CA ALA A 130 -5.77 -7.61 4.69
C ALA A 130 -4.65 -8.55 5.16
N THR A 131 -4.35 -9.60 4.38
CA THR A 131 -3.25 -10.54 4.69
C THR A 131 -1.89 -9.84 4.63
N ARG A 132 -1.68 -8.94 3.65
CA ARG A 132 -0.44 -8.16 3.54
C ARG A 132 -0.26 -7.18 4.70
N ASP A 133 -1.33 -6.53 5.13
CA ASP A 133 -1.30 -5.59 6.25
C ASP A 133 -1.05 -6.30 7.57
N GLU A 134 -1.69 -7.46 7.80
CA GLU A 134 -1.41 -8.32 8.95
C GLU A 134 0.06 -8.78 8.96
N LEU A 135 0.57 -9.23 7.81
CA LEU A 135 1.99 -9.61 7.67
C LEU A 135 2.93 -8.44 7.97
N ARG A 136 2.60 -7.23 7.50
CA ARG A 136 3.39 -6.01 7.76
C ARG A 136 3.40 -5.70 9.26
N ALA A 137 2.24 -5.78 9.92
CA ALA A 137 2.11 -5.54 11.35
C ALA A 137 2.92 -6.55 12.18
N LEU A 138 2.85 -7.84 11.84
CA LEU A 138 3.60 -8.89 12.54
C LEU A 138 5.11 -8.75 12.36
N ARG A 139 5.58 -8.42 11.14
CA ARG A 139 7.01 -8.14 10.90
C ARG A 139 7.49 -6.93 11.71
N GLN A 140 6.68 -5.87 11.79
CA GLN A 140 7.01 -4.72 12.63
C GLN A 140 7.07 -5.10 14.11
N LEU A 141 6.11 -5.89 14.60
CA LEU A 141 6.10 -6.38 15.98
C LEU A 141 7.31 -7.28 16.27
N GLN A 142 7.73 -8.12 15.31
CA GLN A 142 8.93 -8.94 15.42
C GLN A 142 10.18 -8.07 15.57
N THR A 143 10.37 -7.06 14.71
CA THR A 143 11.48 -6.10 14.82
C THR A 143 11.50 -5.43 16.18
N MET A 144 10.35 -4.93 16.66
CA MET A 144 10.26 -4.29 17.97
C MET A 144 10.58 -5.25 19.11
N THR A 145 10.13 -6.51 19.01
CA THR A 145 10.38 -7.54 20.03
C THR A 145 11.86 -7.95 20.06
N MET A 146 12.52 -8.04 18.90
CA MET A 146 13.97 -8.28 18.81
C MET A 146 14.76 -7.14 19.45
N ALA A 147 14.45 -5.89 19.08
CA ALA A 147 15.10 -4.71 19.64
C ALA A 147 14.91 -4.62 21.17
N TRP A 148 13.71 -4.96 21.63
CA TRP A 148 13.40 -5.04 23.05
C TRP A 148 14.25 -6.11 23.75
N GLN A 149 14.37 -7.31 23.17
CA GLN A 149 15.20 -8.38 23.73
C GLN A 149 16.68 -8.01 23.79
N GLU A 150 17.19 -7.35 22.75
CA GLU A 150 18.57 -6.86 22.68
C GLU A 150 18.87 -5.85 23.80
N ARG A 151 17.89 -4.99 24.15
CA ARG A 151 17.97 -4.03 25.27
C ARG A 151 17.76 -4.68 26.64
N HIS A 152 17.00 -5.78 26.70
CA HIS A 152 16.57 -6.42 27.95
C HIS A 152 16.80 -7.95 27.93
N PRO A 153 18.06 -8.41 27.91
CA PRO A 153 18.39 -9.83 27.70
C PRO A 153 17.97 -10.75 28.85
N SER A 154 17.72 -10.21 30.05
CA SER A 154 17.33 -10.97 31.24
C SER A 154 15.85 -11.37 31.27
N HIS A 155 15.04 -10.91 30.32
CA HIS A 155 13.61 -11.15 30.32
C HIS A 155 13.25 -12.32 29.41
N SER A 156 12.89 -13.43 30.04
CA SER A 156 12.69 -14.75 29.42
C SER A 156 11.50 -14.82 28.44
N GLY A 157 10.54 -13.89 28.51
CA GLY A 157 9.35 -13.92 27.65
C GLY A 157 9.61 -13.59 26.18
N ALA A 158 10.65 -12.82 25.86
CA ALA A 158 10.85 -12.29 24.51
C ALA A 158 11.21 -13.38 23.49
N ALA A 159 12.01 -14.37 23.87
CA ALA A 159 12.42 -15.47 22.99
C ALA A 159 11.22 -16.33 22.55
N GLN A 160 10.29 -16.63 23.47
CA GLN A 160 9.07 -17.37 23.16
C GLN A 160 8.13 -16.56 22.26
N SER A 161 7.99 -15.25 22.51
CA SER A 161 7.21 -14.35 21.65
C SER A 161 7.78 -14.29 20.23
N LEU A 162 9.10 -14.24 20.06
CA LEU A 162 9.73 -14.23 18.73
C LEU A 162 9.47 -15.51 17.93
N GLN A 163 9.57 -16.68 18.56
CA GLN A 163 9.26 -17.96 17.90
C GLN A 163 7.79 -18.00 17.44
N LYS A 164 6.87 -17.50 18.27
CA LYS A 164 5.45 -17.42 17.91
C LYS A 164 5.23 -16.48 16.72
N LEU A 165 5.86 -15.30 16.74
CA LEU A 165 5.76 -14.33 15.63
C LEU A 165 6.33 -14.89 14.34
N GLU A 166 7.47 -15.58 14.39
CA GLU A 166 8.09 -16.24 13.23
C GLU A 166 7.14 -17.27 12.60
N TRP A 167 6.54 -18.14 13.43
CA TRP A 167 5.56 -19.12 12.95
C TRP A 167 4.33 -18.46 12.31
N GLN A 168 3.81 -17.37 12.90
CA GLN A 168 2.68 -16.63 12.36
C GLN A 168 3.02 -15.98 11.01
N ILE A 169 4.21 -15.39 10.88
CA ILE A 169 4.72 -14.79 9.64
C ILE A 169 4.81 -15.85 8.53
N ILE A 170 5.46 -16.99 8.78
CA ILE A 170 5.61 -18.08 7.79
C ILE A 170 4.24 -18.61 7.33
N THR A 171 3.30 -18.74 8.28
CA THR A 171 1.94 -19.22 7.98
C THR A 171 1.20 -18.23 7.08
N LEU A 172 1.28 -16.93 7.38
CA LEU A 172 0.65 -15.89 6.57
C LEU A 172 1.33 -15.69 5.21
N GLU A 173 2.64 -15.84 5.11
CA GLU A 173 3.36 -15.81 3.82
C GLU A 173 2.89 -16.96 2.92
N SER A 174 2.75 -18.15 3.49
CA SER A 174 2.26 -19.34 2.77
C SER A 174 0.81 -19.13 2.31
N ARG A 175 -0.03 -18.56 3.18
CA ARG A 175 -1.42 -18.18 2.83
C ARG A 175 -1.44 -17.12 1.72
N LEU A 176 -0.59 -16.09 1.81
CA LEU A 176 -0.50 -15.02 0.84
C LEU A 176 -0.10 -15.55 -0.54
N ALA A 177 0.89 -16.45 -0.60
CA ALA A 177 1.32 -17.12 -1.84
C ALA A 177 0.19 -17.96 -2.46
N GLY A 178 -0.62 -18.62 -1.64
CA GLY A 178 -1.80 -19.35 -2.08
C GLY A 178 -2.90 -18.42 -2.64
N LEU A 179 -3.07 -17.24 -2.05
CA LEU A 179 -4.05 -16.25 -2.51
C LEU A 179 -3.60 -15.47 -3.76
N SER A 180 -2.30 -15.24 -3.93
CA SER A 180 -1.73 -14.53 -5.08
C SER A 180 -1.60 -15.41 -6.32
N GLY A 181 -1.86 -16.72 -6.21
CA GLY A 181 -1.67 -17.68 -7.31
C GLY A 181 -0.19 -17.97 -7.60
N GLU A 182 0.73 -17.51 -6.74
CA GLU A 182 2.18 -17.79 -6.85
C GLU A 182 2.55 -19.17 -6.30
N ALA A 183 1.64 -19.84 -5.59
CA ALA A 183 1.83 -21.19 -5.09
C ALA A 183 1.65 -22.27 -6.19
N THR A 184 2.51 -22.27 -7.22
CA THR A 184 3.05 -23.43 -7.98
C THR A 184 3.60 -22.98 -9.34
N ARG A 185 4.92 -22.77 -9.41
CA ARG A 185 5.74 -23.07 -10.58
C ARG A 185 7.03 -23.73 -10.13
#